data_AF-A0A952TQS2-F1
#
_entry.id   AF-A0A952TQS2-F1
#
_cell.length_a   1.000
_cell.length_b   1.000
_cell.length_c   1.000
_cell.angle_alpha   90.00
_cell.angle_beta   90.00
_cell.angle_gamma   90.00
#
_symmetry.space_group_name_H-M   'P 1'
#
loop_
_entity.id
_entity.type
_entity.pdbx_description
1 polymer ?
#
loop_
_entity_poly.entity_id
_entity_poly.type
_entity_poly.pdbx_seq_one_letter_code
_entity_poly.pdbx_strand_id
1 'polypeptide(L)'
;MKHHTYTLRRWGRIGFVLMSTLVSIPTAHGFSWRPPEEKPPVVTPPAPTPAPQPTPTPQPPVTTPTPAPTPVPTPPREPAGETPIEIFSDVSYPVGLSVDNYYSSYRELLEVRSNAQNVNADSCLVDVKGKDRFSDRITFFVNEMMKDQRPQVGSIASLFGASSTVANHAPVSLKRFPMCNVTVASLTHTLGSGKVPAQGVIDKMNTFVNAYNKHRTGSLKGDVKSEIALNRLWTRFMSCLSYAESLTTADTKTSENVALKVGPSGYRKPAGVKFYEDALQPQESRLNIGLYQFTPTAGGNVNPCLKSWNSSYPSCALPTNASQAQMIQLLGSSYQTFNAFCGTHKLLQTFAIQVNTTKASATHTANLSGSSTKPTNDRCVTPFIKAGKAYNHFGPLQNSTGSNLNSLLTCVLKDLP
;
A
#
# COMPACT_ATOMS: atom_id res chain seq x y z
N MET A 1 18.04 40.29 -20.44
CA MET A 1 17.58 39.98 -19.07
C MET A 1 16.12 40.39 -18.95
N LYS A 2 15.18 39.44 -18.98
CA LYS A 2 13.74 39.70 -18.83
C LYS A 2 13.32 39.19 -17.46
N HIS A 3 12.92 40.11 -16.57
CA HIS A 3 12.33 39.78 -15.28
C HIS A 3 10.91 39.27 -15.49
N HIS A 4 10.65 38.00 -15.14
CA HIS A 4 9.29 37.49 -15.00
C HIS A 4 8.83 37.69 -13.55
N THR A 5 7.88 38.60 -13.38
CA THR A 5 7.11 38.82 -12.16
C THR A 5 6.10 37.68 -11.99
N TYR A 6 6.22 36.92 -10.89
CA TYR A 6 5.24 35.92 -10.50
C TYR A 6 4.09 36.59 -9.75
N THR A 7 2.91 36.64 -10.38
CA THR A 7 1.65 36.98 -9.73
C THR A 7 1.18 35.84 -8.83
N LEU A 8 1.22 36.04 -7.51
CA LEU A 8 0.55 35.22 -6.51
C LEU A 8 -0.98 35.27 -6.70
N ARG A 9 -1.57 34.17 -7.20
CA ARG A 9 -3.03 33.98 -7.20
C ARG A 9 -3.51 33.65 -5.79
N ARG A 10 -4.15 34.63 -5.16
CA ARG A 10 -4.94 34.52 -3.92
C ARG A 10 -6.08 33.52 -4.13
N TRP A 11 -6.18 32.51 -3.27
CA TRP A 11 -7.32 31.61 -3.21
C TRP A 11 -8.56 32.36 -2.69
N GLY A 12 -9.65 32.25 -3.44
CA GLY A 12 -10.92 32.91 -3.15
C GLY A 12 -11.56 32.38 -1.86
N ARG A 13 -12.00 33.33 -1.02
CA ARG A 13 -12.85 33.11 0.15
C ARG A 13 -14.21 32.59 -0.31
N ILE A 14 -14.57 31.37 0.09
CA ILE A 14 -15.96 30.90 0.07
C ILE A 14 -16.60 31.36 1.38
N GLY A 15 -17.60 32.24 1.28
CA GLY A 15 -18.40 32.69 2.40
C GLY A 15 -19.26 31.55 2.95
N PHE A 16 -19.16 31.33 4.27
CA PHE A 16 -20.03 30.40 4.98
C PHE A 16 -21.14 31.19 5.67
N VAL A 17 -22.38 30.83 5.34
CA VAL A 17 -23.60 31.20 6.06
C VAL A 17 -23.61 30.42 7.37
N LEU A 18 -23.59 31.12 8.50
CA LEU A 18 -23.81 30.54 9.83
C LEU A 18 -25.28 30.11 9.96
N MET A 19 -25.51 28.80 10.05
CA MET A 19 -26.77 28.25 10.54
C MET A 19 -26.49 27.66 11.92
N SER A 20 -26.88 28.40 12.96
CA SER A 20 -26.81 27.98 14.35
C SER A 20 -27.87 26.92 14.63
N THR A 21 -27.47 25.66 14.80
CA THR A 21 -28.30 24.62 15.42
C THR A 21 -27.80 24.35 16.83
N LEU A 22 -28.63 24.73 17.81
CA LEU A 22 -28.53 24.32 19.20
C LEU A 22 -28.66 22.79 19.28
N VAL A 23 -27.61 22.13 19.76
CA VAL A 23 -27.65 20.70 20.14
C VAL A 23 -27.64 20.64 21.66
N SER A 24 -28.77 20.23 22.22
CA SER A 24 -28.91 19.87 23.64
C SER A 24 -28.07 18.64 23.97
N ILE A 25 -27.30 18.75 25.04
CA ILE A 25 -26.52 17.65 25.64
C ILE A 25 -27.46 16.85 26.57
N PRO A 26 -27.62 15.53 26.41
CA PRO A 26 -28.16 14.70 27.46
C PRO A 26 -27.05 14.29 28.45
N THR A 27 -27.40 14.52 29.70
CA THR A 27 -26.75 14.16 30.96
C THR A 27 -26.40 12.68 31.11
N ALA A 28 -25.35 12.47 31.91
CA ALA A 28 -24.78 11.20 32.33
C ALA A 28 -25.73 10.30 33.13
N HIS A 29 -25.82 9.03 32.72
CA HIS A 29 -26.17 7.84 33.51
C HIS A 29 -25.27 6.70 32.96
N GLY A 30 -24.73 5.72 33.68
CA GLY A 30 -24.79 5.28 35.06
C GLY A 30 -23.81 4.10 35.13
N PHE A 31 -22.93 4.09 36.15
CA PHE A 31 -21.96 3.01 36.36
C PHE A 31 -22.71 1.76 36.82
N SER A 32 -22.79 0.74 35.95
CA SER A 32 -23.34 -0.58 36.29
C SER A 32 -22.21 -1.50 36.76
N TRP A 33 -22.29 -1.88 38.03
CA TRP A 33 -21.45 -2.90 38.66
C TRP A 33 -21.75 -4.26 38.02
N ARG A 34 -20.77 -4.87 37.36
CA ARG A 34 -20.84 -6.29 36.97
C ARG A 34 -20.42 -7.16 38.16
N PRO A 35 -21.19 -8.23 38.48
CA PRO A 35 -20.79 -9.21 39.49
C PRO A 35 -19.55 -10.03 39.04
N PRO A 36 -18.82 -10.64 39.98
CA PRO A 36 -17.59 -11.38 39.70
C PRO A 36 -17.85 -12.62 38.83
N GLU A 37 -16.91 -12.82 37.91
CA GLU A 37 -16.86 -13.89 36.91
C GLU A 37 -16.73 -15.27 37.58
N GLU A 38 -17.68 -16.17 37.29
CA GLU A 38 -17.63 -17.56 37.71
C GLU A 38 -16.46 -18.30 37.04
N LYS A 39 -15.73 -19.06 37.85
CA LYS A 39 -14.57 -19.86 37.47
C LYS A 39 -15.01 -21.01 36.55
N PRO A 40 -14.41 -21.20 35.37
CA PRO A 40 -14.80 -22.30 34.49
C PRO A 40 -14.48 -23.68 35.11
N PRO A 41 -15.31 -24.71 34.84
CA PRO A 41 -15.10 -26.05 35.37
C PRO A 41 -13.82 -26.68 34.82
N VAL A 42 -13.10 -27.38 35.69
CA VAL A 42 -11.91 -28.18 35.37
C VAL A 42 -12.33 -29.36 34.49
N VAL A 43 -11.94 -29.34 33.23
CA VAL A 43 -12.13 -30.45 32.29
C VAL A 43 -11.01 -31.45 32.48
N THR A 44 -11.36 -32.68 32.86
CA THR A 44 -10.44 -33.81 32.97
C THR A 44 -10.00 -34.31 31.58
N PRO A 45 -8.74 -34.73 31.40
CA PRO A 45 -8.24 -35.23 30.11
C PRO A 45 -8.92 -36.55 29.71
N PRO A 46 -9.30 -36.73 28.42
CA PRO A 46 -9.77 -38.02 27.93
C PRO A 46 -8.64 -39.06 27.89
N ALA A 47 -9.02 -40.32 28.18
CA ALA A 47 -8.14 -41.48 28.22
C ALA A 47 -7.49 -41.80 26.86
N PRO A 48 -6.27 -42.35 26.84
CA PRO A 48 -5.55 -42.64 25.59
C PRO A 48 -6.25 -43.73 24.77
N THR A 49 -6.41 -43.44 23.47
CA THR A 49 -6.95 -44.37 22.47
C THR A 49 -5.92 -45.47 22.15
N PRO A 50 -6.32 -46.76 22.04
CA PRO A 50 -5.42 -47.86 21.70
C PRO A 50 -4.76 -47.68 20.32
N ALA A 51 -3.49 -48.09 20.23
CA ALA A 51 -2.71 -48.05 18.99
C ALA A 51 -3.29 -48.99 17.92
N PRO A 52 -3.37 -48.57 16.65
CA PRO A 52 -3.82 -49.42 15.56
C PRO A 52 -2.84 -50.55 15.25
N GLN A 53 -3.42 -51.74 15.03
CA GLN A 53 -2.76 -53.00 14.69
C GLN A 53 -2.09 -52.94 13.30
N PRO A 54 -0.89 -53.53 13.11
CA PRO A 54 -0.18 -53.49 11.83
C PRO A 54 -0.95 -54.23 10.73
N THR A 55 -1.10 -53.55 9.59
CA THR A 55 -1.71 -54.07 8.36
C THR A 55 -0.74 -55.05 7.66
N PRO A 56 -1.23 -56.18 7.13
CA PRO A 56 -0.38 -57.19 6.49
C PRO A 56 0.30 -56.67 5.22
N THR A 57 1.57 -57.07 5.07
CA THR A 57 2.48 -56.74 3.97
C THR A 57 1.98 -57.33 2.63
N PRO A 58 1.82 -56.52 1.56
CA PRO A 58 1.43 -57.02 0.25
C PRO A 58 2.51 -57.89 -0.40
N GLN A 59 2.05 -58.98 -1.03
CA GLN A 59 2.83 -59.94 -1.80
C GLN A 59 3.39 -59.30 -3.09
N PRO A 60 4.64 -59.61 -3.49
CA PRO A 60 5.26 -59.02 -4.67
C PRO A 60 4.52 -59.41 -5.98
N PRO A 61 4.27 -58.46 -6.89
CA PRO A 61 3.64 -58.74 -8.17
C PRO A 61 4.58 -59.51 -9.10
N VAL A 62 3.98 -60.43 -9.85
CA VAL A 62 4.59 -61.24 -10.92
C VAL A 62 5.13 -60.32 -12.02
N THR A 63 6.41 -60.44 -12.34
CA THR A 63 7.09 -59.65 -13.37
C THR A 63 6.61 -60.04 -14.76
N THR A 64 5.87 -59.13 -15.41
CA THR A 64 5.56 -59.20 -16.85
C THR A 64 6.73 -58.57 -17.61
N PRO A 65 7.21 -59.15 -18.73
CA PRO A 65 8.37 -58.64 -19.46
C PRO A 65 8.16 -57.19 -19.92
N THR A 66 9.04 -56.31 -19.45
CA THR A 66 9.04 -54.88 -19.76
C THR A 66 9.29 -54.66 -21.25
N PRO A 67 8.36 -54.04 -22.00
CA PRO A 67 8.62 -53.64 -23.38
C PRO A 67 9.78 -52.63 -23.45
N ALA A 68 10.55 -52.71 -24.52
CA ALA A 68 11.73 -51.87 -24.74
C ALA A 68 11.40 -50.39 -24.53
N PRO A 69 12.27 -49.62 -23.84
CA PRO A 69 11.99 -48.23 -23.49
C PRO A 69 11.73 -47.43 -24.75
N THR A 70 10.52 -46.86 -24.84
CA THR A 70 10.22 -45.80 -25.80
C THR A 70 11.23 -44.68 -25.57
N PRO A 71 11.90 -44.15 -26.62
CA PRO A 71 12.86 -43.07 -26.46
C PRO A 71 12.22 -41.95 -25.66
N VAL A 72 12.80 -41.68 -24.48
CA VAL A 72 12.38 -40.58 -23.62
C VAL A 72 12.50 -39.31 -24.47
N PRO A 73 11.42 -38.54 -24.68
CA PRO A 73 11.51 -37.28 -25.37
C PRO A 73 12.62 -36.46 -24.73
N THR A 74 13.59 -36.03 -25.55
CA THR A 74 14.64 -35.11 -25.09
C THR A 74 13.94 -33.99 -24.31
N PRO A 75 14.26 -33.77 -23.03
CA PRO A 75 13.60 -32.75 -22.24
C PRO A 75 13.66 -31.42 -23.03
N PRO A 76 12.55 -30.67 -23.09
CA PRO A 76 12.52 -29.40 -23.78
C PRO A 76 13.74 -28.60 -23.34
N ARG A 77 14.55 -28.19 -24.31
CA ARG A 77 15.75 -27.39 -24.06
C ARG A 77 15.33 -26.24 -23.17
N GLU A 78 15.88 -26.19 -21.96
CA GLU A 78 15.64 -25.11 -21.01
C GLU A 78 15.85 -23.80 -21.79
N PRO A 79 14.84 -22.91 -21.85
CA PRO A 79 14.95 -21.67 -22.62
C PRO A 79 16.26 -21.00 -22.24
N ALA A 80 17.07 -20.64 -23.24
CA ALA A 80 18.35 -19.98 -23.04
C ALA A 80 18.17 -18.88 -22.00
N GLY A 81 18.82 -19.05 -20.84
CA GLY A 81 18.48 -18.36 -19.60
C GLY A 81 18.30 -16.87 -19.83
N GLU A 82 17.07 -16.39 -19.66
CA GLU A 82 16.81 -14.96 -19.66
C GLU A 82 17.58 -14.35 -18.48
N THR A 83 18.34 -13.30 -18.76
CA THR A 83 19.10 -12.59 -17.72
C THR A 83 18.16 -12.17 -16.60
N PRO A 84 18.52 -12.37 -15.31
CA PRO A 84 17.71 -11.91 -14.19
C PRO A 84 17.36 -10.43 -14.34
N ILE A 85 16.13 -10.05 -13.98
CA ILE A 85 15.69 -8.65 -14.00
C ILE A 85 16.51 -7.86 -12.97
N GLU A 86 17.24 -6.86 -13.43
CA GLU A 86 18.00 -5.96 -12.56
C GLU A 86 17.13 -4.76 -12.18
N ILE A 87 16.29 -4.93 -11.15
CA ILE A 87 15.20 -3.99 -10.84
C ILE A 87 15.67 -2.52 -10.70
N PHE A 88 16.90 -2.28 -10.25
CA PHE A 88 17.43 -0.93 -10.08
C PHE A 88 17.82 -0.26 -11.41
N SER A 89 18.44 -1.00 -12.34
CA SER A 89 18.81 -0.47 -13.66
C SER A 89 17.63 -0.49 -14.62
N ASP A 90 16.80 -1.53 -14.56
CA ASP A 90 15.73 -1.75 -15.54
C ASP A 90 14.46 -0.98 -15.17
N VAL A 91 14.25 -0.68 -13.88
CA VAL A 91 13.02 -0.05 -13.40
C VAL A 91 13.31 1.25 -12.65
N SER A 92 14.08 1.22 -11.55
CA SER A 92 14.23 2.38 -10.66
C SER A 92 14.77 3.61 -11.39
N TYR A 93 15.94 3.49 -12.03
CA TYR A 93 16.57 4.65 -12.66
C TYR A 93 15.75 5.20 -13.84
N PRO A 94 15.28 4.39 -14.82
CA PRO A 94 14.47 4.90 -15.93
C PRO A 94 13.17 5.57 -15.47
N VAL A 95 12.47 4.98 -14.50
CA VAL A 95 11.24 5.55 -13.95
C VAL A 95 11.53 6.84 -13.17
N GLY A 96 12.52 6.81 -12.28
CA GLY A 96 12.93 7.99 -11.50
C GLY A 96 13.31 9.16 -12.40
N LEU A 97 14.13 8.90 -13.43
CA LEU A 97 14.54 9.92 -14.41
C LEU A 97 13.34 10.53 -15.13
N SER A 98 12.44 9.68 -15.63
CA SER A 98 11.28 10.17 -16.36
C SER A 98 10.33 10.99 -15.47
N VAL A 99 10.07 10.54 -14.25
CA VAL A 99 9.19 11.26 -13.32
C VAL A 99 9.83 12.57 -12.83
N ASP A 100 11.13 12.57 -12.53
CA ASP A 100 11.85 13.80 -12.18
C ASP A 100 11.87 14.80 -13.35
N ASN A 101 12.00 14.33 -14.59
CA ASN A 101 11.89 15.18 -15.78
C ASN A 101 10.47 15.75 -15.95
N TYR A 102 9.42 15.00 -15.58
CA TYR A 102 8.05 15.51 -15.56
C TYR A 102 7.89 16.65 -14.55
N TYR A 103 8.45 16.49 -13.35
CA TYR A 103 8.43 17.48 -12.27
C TYR A 103 9.69 18.38 -12.25
N SER A 104 10.30 18.63 -13.42
CA SER A 104 11.64 19.22 -13.67
C SER A 104 12.20 20.25 -12.67
N SER A 105 11.37 21.03 -11.98
CA SER A 105 11.77 21.98 -10.93
C SER A 105 12.20 21.35 -9.60
N TYR A 106 11.88 20.08 -9.34
CA TYR A 106 12.07 19.44 -8.03
C TYR A 106 13.18 18.38 -8.04
N ARG A 107 13.06 17.34 -8.89
CA ARG A 107 14.08 16.29 -9.11
C ARG A 107 14.53 15.52 -7.85
N GLU A 108 13.58 15.19 -7.00
CA GLU A 108 13.81 14.54 -5.71
C GLU A 108 14.00 13.01 -5.80
N LEU A 109 13.58 12.32 -6.86
CA LEU A 109 13.61 10.86 -6.86
C LEU A 109 15.01 10.29 -7.04
N LEU A 110 15.82 10.90 -7.91
CA LEU A 110 17.18 10.48 -8.21
C LEU A 110 18.26 11.14 -7.36
N GLU A 111 17.90 12.12 -6.54
CA GLU A 111 18.83 12.77 -5.60
C GLU A 111 19.43 11.73 -4.63
N VAL A 112 20.75 11.76 -4.49
CA VAL A 112 21.48 10.88 -3.57
C VAL A 112 21.35 11.44 -2.15
N ARG A 113 20.75 10.67 -1.24
CA ARG A 113 20.44 11.13 0.11
C ARG A 113 21.61 10.91 1.07
N SER A 114 21.86 11.91 1.92
CA SER A 114 22.78 11.78 3.04
C SER A 114 22.24 10.81 4.09
N ASN A 115 23.11 10.15 4.84
CA ASN A 115 22.73 9.32 5.98
C ASN A 115 22.53 10.12 7.29
N ALA A 116 22.43 11.45 7.24
CA ALA A 116 22.47 12.31 8.43
C ALA A 116 21.33 12.08 9.45
N GLN A 117 20.19 11.55 9.00
CA GLN A 117 19.09 11.09 9.87
C GLN A 117 18.61 9.71 9.41
N ASN A 118 19.54 8.77 9.21
CA ASN A 118 19.17 7.38 8.98
C ASN A 118 18.63 6.74 10.26
N VAL A 119 17.74 5.78 10.11
CA VAL A 119 17.29 4.90 11.19
C VAL A 119 17.65 3.45 10.85
N ASN A 120 17.57 2.53 11.81
CA ASN A 120 17.86 1.10 11.57
C ASN A 120 17.11 0.53 10.36
N ALA A 121 15.84 0.95 10.17
CA ALA A 121 15.00 0.55 9.04
C ALA A 121 15.60 0.88 7.66
N ASP A 122 16.53 1.85 7.57
CA ASP A 122 17.12 2.26 6.31
C ASP A 122 18.31 1.42 5.86
N SER A 123 18.94 0.68 6.78
CA SER A 123 20.19 -0.04 6.52
C SER A 123 20.17 -1.52 6.88
N CYS A 124 19.15 -1.98 7.61
CA CYS A 124 19.01 -3.36 8.04
C CYS A 124 18.69 -4.36 6.90
N LEU A 125 18.14 -3.86 5.79
CA LEU A 125 17.81 -4.66 4.62
C LEU A 125 18.99 -4.64 3.64
N VAL A 126 19.59 -5.81 3.40
CA VAL A 126 20.80 -5.95 2.57
C VAL A 126 20.56 -5.47 1.14
N ASP A 127 19.41 -5.77 0.56
CA ASP A 127 19.08 -5.50 -0.85
C ASP A 127 18.94 -4.00 -1.17
N VAL A 128 18.76 -3.16 -0.16
CA VAL A 128 18.69 -1.69 -0.30
C VAL A 128 19.93 -0.98 0.25
N LYS A 129 20.95 -1.73 0.68
CA LYS A 129 22.22 -1.15 1.11
C LYS A 129 22.92 -0.46 -0.08
N GLY A 130 23.33 0.79 0.10
CA GLY A 130 23.92 1.63 -0.96
C GLY A 130 22.92 2.08 -2.02
N LYS A 131 21.61 1.89 -1.79
CA LYS A 131 20.53 2.39 -2.64
C LYS A 131 19.99 3.68 -2.04
N ASP A 132 20.69 4.77 -2.31
CA ASP A 132 20.56 6.00 -1.54
C ASP A 132 19.56 7.01 -2.14
N ARG A 133 18.73 6.56 -3.09
CA ARG A 133 17.74 7.38 -3.79
C ARG A 133 16.32 6.97 -3.43
N PHE A 134 15.37 7.91 -3.44
CA PHE A 134 13.97 7.57 -3.19
C PHE A 134 13.39 6.65 -4.27
N SER A 135 13.79 6.80 -5.53
CA SER A 135 13.37 5.91 -6.61
C SER A 135 13.72 4.45 -6.30
N ASP A 136 14.90 4.20 -5.73
CA ASP A 136 15.36 2.84 -5.42
C ASP A 136 14.53 2.21 -4.30
N ARG A 137 14.25 2.97 -3.24
CA ARG A 137 13.42 2.51 -2.11
C ARG A 137 11.99 2.20 -2.55
N ILE A 138 11.40 3.08 -3.35
CA ILE A 138 10.05 2.88 -3.92
C ILE A 138 10.03 1.64 -4.80
N THR A 139 10.98 1.52 -5.72
CA THR A 139 11.06 0.39 -6.67
C THR A 139 11.25 -0.94 -5.96
N PHE A 140 12.15 -0.99 -4.97
CA PHE A 140 12.39 -2.19 -4.17
C PHE A 140 11.09 -2.68 -3.53
N PHE A 141 10.35 -1.81 -2.85
CA PHE A 141 9.09 -2.23 -2.22
C PHE A 141 7.97 -2.47 -3.22
N VAL A 142 7.93 -1.81 -4.38
CA VAL A 142 7.01 -2.21 -5.46
C VAL A 142 7.29 -3.65 -5.88
N ASN A 143 8.54 -4.01 -6.12
CA ASN A 143 8.92 -5.37 -6.50
C ASN A 143 8.62 -6.40 -5.39
N GLU A 144 8.91 -6.10 -4.13
CA GLU A 144 8.56 -6.99 -3.01
C GLU A 144 7.05 -7.21 -2.90
N MET A 145 6.25 -6.20 -3.23
CA MET A 145 4.79 -6.25 -3.20
C MET A 145 4.18 -6.91 -4.45
N MET A 146 4.98 -7.25 -5.47
CA MET A 146 4.57 -8.16 -6.56
C MET A 146 4.50 -9.62 -6.11
N LYS A 147 5.14 -9.97 -4.98
CA LYS A 147 5.07 -11.29 -4.38
C LYS A 147 3.79 -11.43 -3.56
N ASP A 148 3.25 -12.64 -3.50
CA ASP A 148 2.06 -12.93 -2.73
C ASP A 148 2.31 -12.78 -1.23
N GLN A 149 1.49 -11.97 -0.57
CA GLN A 149 1.58 -11.67 0.86
C GLN A 149 0.20 -11.72 1.51
N ARG A 150 0.18 -11.85 2.84
CA ARG A 150 -1.03 -11.68 3.66
C ARG A 150 -0.86 -10.44 4.54
N PRO A 151 -1.28 -9.24 4.07
CA PRO A 151 -1.14 -8.01 4.83
C PRO A 151 -1.79 -8.12 6.22
N GLN A 152 -1.12 -7.57 7.24
CA GLN A 152 -1.55 -7.64 8.63
C GLN A 152 -2.69 -6.65 8.94
N VAL A 153 -3.85 -6.81 8.28
CA VAL A 153 -5.05 -5.95 8.41
C VAL A 153 -5.98 -6.38 9.54
N GLY A 154 -5.58 -7.34 10.38
CA GLY A 154 -6.44 -7.90 11.43
C GLY A 154 -7.00 -6.86 12.41
N SER A 155 -6.23 -5.80 12.72
CA SER A 155 -6.66 -4.72 13.63
C SER A 155 -7.77 -3.82 13.08
N ILE A 156 -8.02 -3.85 11.78
CA ILE A 156 -9.04 -3.03 11.09
C ILE A 156 -10.08 -3.89 10.36
N ALA A 157 -9.94 -5.22 10.40
CA ALA A 157 -10.73 -6.15 9.60
C ALA A 157 -12.23 -6.04 9.88
N SER A 158 -12.63 -5.85 11.14
CA SER A 158 -14.05 -5.72 11.54
C SER A 158 -14.75 -4.52 10.89
N LEU A 159 -14.03 -3.40 10.70
CA LEU A 159 -14.54 -2.20 10.03
C LEU A 159 -14.99 -2.54 8.61
N PHE A 160 -14.25 -3.42 7.94
CA PHE A 160 -14.50 -3.81 6.56
C PHE A 160 -15.19 -5.17 6.42
N GLY A 161 -15.54 -5.86 7.51
CA GLY A 161 -16.13 -7.20 7.43
C GLY A 161 -15.19 -8.24 6.81
N ALA A 162 -13.90 -8.14 7.11
CA ALA A 162 -12.92 -9.19 6.86
C ALA A 162 -12.63 -9.95 8.17
N SER A 163 -12.04 -11.14 8.07
CA SER A 163 -11.60 -11.89 9.27
C SER A 163 -10.49 -11.15 10.01
N SER A 164 -10.50 -11.11 11.35
CA SER A 164 -9.36 -10.60 12.13
C SER A 164 -8.15 -11.55 12.09
N THR A 165 -8.36 -12.82 11.73
CA THR A 165 -7.32 -13.84 11.63
C THR A 165 -6.69 -13.82 10.25
N VAL A 166 -5.42 -13.40 10.16
CA VAL A 166 -4.69 -13.24 8.88
C VAL A 166 -4.54 -14.56 8.12
N ALA A 167 -4.47 -15.70 8.81
CA ALA A 167 -4.41 -17.01 8.17
C ALA A 167 -5.66 -17.31 7.30
N ASN A 168 -6.79 -16.69 7.61
CA ASN A 168 -8.03 -16.83 6.83
C ASN A 168 -8.08 -15.93 5.60
N HIS A 169 -7.07 -15.07 5.38
CA HIS A 169 -7.02 -14.20 4.21
C HIS A 169 -6.41 -14.94 3.03
N ALA A 170 -7.03 -14.78 1.87
CA ALA A 170 -6.37 -15.07 0.60
C ALA A 170 -5.14 -14.15 0.47
N PRO A 171 -4.01 -14.68 -0.02
CA PRO A 171 -2.86 -13.84 -0.32
C PRO A 171 -3.22 -12.83 -1.41
N VAL A 172 -2.55 -11.69 -1.38
CA VAL A 172 -2.64 -10.61 -2.36
C VAL A 172 -1.25 -10.17 -2.78
N SER A 173 -1.16 -9.61 -3.98
CA SER A 173 0.02 -8.91 -4.46
C SER A 173 -0.40 -7.83 -5.44
N LEU A 174 0.54 -6.98 -5.85
CA LEU A 174 0.35 -6.00 -6.89
C LEU A 174 0.07 -6.61 -8.26
N LYS A 175 0.14 -7.94 -8.44
CA LYS A 175 -0.17 -8.62 -9.71
C LYS A 175 -1.16 -9.79 -9.60
N ARG A 176 -1.52 -10.25 -8.40
CA ARG A 176 -2.36 -11.45 -8.23
C ARG A 176 -3.76 -11.32 -8.82
N PHE A 177 -4.42 -10.18 -8.61
CA PHE A 177 -5.80 -9.96 -9.06
C PHE A 177 -5.85 -9.01 -10.26
N PRO A 178 -6.79 -9.20 -11.19
CA PRO A 178 -7.04 -8.20 -12.23
C PRO A 178 -7.54 -6.91 -11.59
N MET A 179 -7.30 -5.78 -12.25
CA MET A 179 -7.91 -4.51 -11.85
C MET A 179 -9.31 -4.38 -12.43
N CYS A 180 -10.22 -3.84 -11.62
CA CYS A 180 -11.58 -3.54 -12.06
C CYS A 180 -11.61 -2.33 -12.99
N ASN A 181 -12.36 -2.43 -14.09
CA ASN A 181 -12.72 -1.25 -14.89
C ASN A 181 -13.56 -0.27 -14.05
N VAL A 182 -13.34 1.01 -14.31
CA VAL A 182 -13.90 2.11 -13.52
C VAL A 182 -15.00 2.81 -14.32
N THR A 183 -16.14 3.03 -13.68
CA THR A 183 -17.26 3.80 -14.24
C THR A 183 -17.73 4.84 -13.24
N VAL A 184 -18.54 5.80 -13.68
CA VAL A 184 -19.22 6.76 -12.77
C VAL A 184 -19.99 6.02 -11.68
N ALA A 185 -20.70 4.94 -12.05
CA ALA A 185 -21.47 4.14 -11.11
C ALA A 185 -20.56 3.41 -10.11
N SER A 186 -19.46 2.80 -10.58
CA SER A 186 -18.55 2.10 -9.67
C SER A 186 -17.81 3.05 -8.72
N LEU A 187 -17.43 4.25 -9.18
CA LEU A 187 -16.83 5.28 -8.33
C LEU A 187 -17.84 5.91 -7.37
N THR A 188 -19.10 6.05 -7.78
CA THR A 188 -20.17 6.50 -6.87
C THR A 188 -20.30 5.52 -5.70
N HIS A 189 -20.24 4.22 -5.98
CA HIS A 189 -20.24 3.17 -4.96
C HIS A 189 -18.96 3.19 -4.12
N THR A 190 -17.79 3.22 -4.75
CA THR A 190 -16.53 3.04 -4.03
C THR A 190 -16.04 4.32 -3.36
N LEU A 191 -16.31 5.52 -3.87
CA LEU A 191 -15.81 6.80 -3.34
C LEU A 191 -16.93 7.69 -2.75
N GLY A 192 -18.18 7.46 -3.14
CA GLY A 192 -19.32 8.34 -2.87
C GLY A 192 -19.56 9.36 -3.99
N SER A 193 -20.82 9.77 -4.18
CA SER A 193 -21.26 10.64 -5.29
C SER A 193 -20.51 11.97 -5.38
N GLY A 194 -20.18 12.59 -4.24
CA GLY A 194 -19.45 13.87 -4.20
C GLY A 194 -17.96 13.81 -4.52
N LYS A 195 -17.42 12.62 -4.85
CA LYS A 195 -15.98 12.39 -5.10
C LYS A 195 -15.69 11.78 -6.47
N VAL A 196 -16.71 11.65 -7.32
CA VAL A 196 -16.54 11.13 -8.68
C VAL A 196 -15.87 12.21 -9.55
N PRO A 197 -14.72 11.93 -10.18
CA PRO A 197 -14.03 12.89 -11.01
C PRO A 197 -14.70 13.04 -12.39
N ALA A 198 -14.28 14.03 -13.16
CA ALA A 198 -14.74 14.22 -14.53
C ALA A 198 -14.40 13.01 -15.43
N GLN A 199 -15.18 12.83 -16.51
CA GLN A 199 -15.03 11.68 -17.42
C GLN A 199 -13.60 11.52 -17.96
N GLY A 200 -12.93 12.60 -18.35
CA GLY A 200 -11.54 12.53 -18.84
C GLY A 200 -10.50 12.11 -17.79
N VAL A 201 -10.86 12.03 -16.50
CA VAL A 201 -10.04 11.39 -15.45
C VAL A 201 -10.40 9.91 -15.34
N ILE A 202 -11.69 9.56 -15.43
CA ILE A 202 -12.16 8.17 -15.49
C ILE A 202 -11.55 7.44 -16.69
N ASP A 203 -11.44 8.10 -17.84
CA ASP A 203 -10.79 7.54 -19.04
C ASP A 203 -9.31 7.22 -18.76
N LYS A 204 -8.58 8.12 -18.10
CA LYS A 204 -7.20 7.89 -17.66
C LYS A 204 -7.09 6.73 -16.66
N MET A 205 -8.04 6.62 -15.73
CA MET A 205 -8.10 5.49 -14.79
C MET A 205 -8.25 4.17 -15.57
N ASN A 206 -9.11 4.13 -16.58
CA ASN A 206 -9.29 2.95 -17.42
C ASN A 206 -8.08 2.66 -18.32
N THR A 207 -7.38 3.68 -18.84
CA THR A 207 -6.10 3.50 -19.54
C THR A 207 -5.09 2.80 -18.62
N PHE A 208 -4.97 3.25 -17.37
CA PHE A 208 -4.11 2.60 -16.37
C PHE A 208 -4.54 1.15 -16.09
N VAL A 209 -5.84 0.90 -15.88
CA VAL A 209 -6.41 -0.45 -15.64
C VAL A 209 -6.12 -1.39 -16.82
N ASN A 210 -6.28 -0.91 -18.06
CA ASN A 210 -6.03 -1.70 -19.26
C ASN A 210 -4.54 -2.05 -19.42
N ALA A 211 -3.65 -1.07 -19.22
CA ALA A 211 -2.20 -1.31 -19.24
C ALA A 211 -1.79 -2.31 -18.15
N TYR A 212 -2.30 -2.13 -16.93
CA TYR A 212 -2.08 -3.05 -15.81
C TYR A 212 -2.51 -4.48 -16.17
N ASN A 213 -3.76 -4.67 -16.62
CA ASN A 213 -4.30 -6.00 -16.90
C ASN A 213 -3.56 -6.69 -18.05
N LYS A 214 -3.11 -5.93 -19.06
CA LYS A 214 -2.26 -6.43 -20.15
C LYS A 214 -0.93 -6.95 -19.60
N HIS A 215 -0.18 -6.12 -18.87
CA HIS A 215 1.14 -6.51 -18.33
C HIS A 215 1.03 -7.61 -17.27
N ARG A 216 0.01 -7.57 -16.41
CA ARG A 216 -0.30 -8.65 -15.47
C ARG A 216 -0.47 -10.00 -16.19
N THR A 217 -1.24 -10.03 -17.27
CA THR A 217 -1.51 -11.28 -17.99
C THR A 217 -0.25 -11.88 -18.59
N GLY A 218 0.66 -11.06 -19.13
CA GLY A 218 1.96 -11.53 -19.62
C GLY A 218 2.87 -11.98 -18.48
N SER A 219 2.96 -11.18 -17.41
CA SER A 219 3.75 -11.49 -16.21
C SER A 219 3.35 -12.84 -15.58
N LEU A 220 2.06 -13.12 -15.44
CA LEU A 220 1.57 -14.41 -14.91
C LEU A 220 1.86 -15.60 -15.82
N LYS A 221 2.18 -15.37 -17.10
CA LYS A 221 2.66 -16.39 -18.04
C LYS A 221 4.19 -16.52 -18.06
N GLY A 222 4.90 -15.78 -17.21
CA GLY A 222 6.35 -15.77 -17.16
C GLY A 222 7.03 -14.84 -18.18
N ASP A 223 6.30 -13.97 -18.88
CA ASP A 223 6.91 -13.00 -19.80
C ASP A 223 7.65 -11.90 -19.02
N VAL A 224 8.99 -11.95 -19.07
CA VAL A 224 9.88 -10.99 -18.40
C VAL A 224 9.65 -9.55 -18.86
N LYS A 225 9.33 -9.30 -20.13
CA LYS A 225 9.04 -7.93 -20.60
C LYS A 225 7.78 -7.39 -19.94
N SER A 226 6.77 -8.23 -19.78
CA SER A 226 5.54 -7.88 -19.07
C SER A 226 5.76 -7.71 -17.57
N GLU A 227 6.64 -8.50 -16.94
CA GLU A 227 7.03 -8.30 -15.53
C GLU A 227 7.73 -6.95 -15.32
N ILE A 228 8.69 -6.59 -16.18
CA ILE A 228 9.38 -5.30 -16.15
C ILE A 228 8.38 -4.16 -16.38
N ALA A 229 7.50 -4.28 -17.37
CA ALA A 229 6.50 -3.26 -17.67
C ALA A 229 5.52 -3.06 -16.50
N LEU A 230 5.11 -4.15 -15.83
CA LEU A 230 4.24 -4.08 -14.66
C LEU A 230 4.95 -3.41 -13.47
N ASN A 231 6.21 -3.74 -13.22
CA ASN A 231 7.04 -3.08 -12.21
C ASN A 231 7.23 -1.60 -12.50
N ARG A 232 7.49 -1.23 -13.77
CA ARG A 232 7.59 0.18 -14.19
C ARG A 232 6.28 0.92 -13.98
N LEU A 233 5.15 0.32 -14.32
CA LEU A 233 3.82 0.92 -14.15
C LEU A 233 3.55 1.27 -12.67
N TRP A 234 3.77 0.31 -11.77
CA TRP A 234 3.56 0.53 -10.33
C TRP A 234 4.61 1.44 -9.68
N THR A 235 5.88 1.32 -10.07
CA THR A 235 6.95 2.21 -9.59
C THR A 235 6.65 3.64 -9.98
N ARG A 236 6.19 3.85 -11.21
CA ARG A 236 5.81 5.17 -11.70
C ARG A 236 4.58 5.70 -10.98
N PHE A 237 3.57 4.86 -10.75
CA PHE A 237 2.40 5.21 -9.94
C PHE A 237 2.81 5.74 -8.57
N MET A 238 3.63 4.98 -7.84
CA MET A 238 4.08 5.36 -6.50
C MET A 238 4.99 6.59 -6.51
N SER A 239 5.86 6.73 -7.52
CA SER A 239 6.74 7.89 -7.70
C SER A 239 5.98 9.17 -8.04
N CYS A 240 4.99 9.11 -8.93
CA CYS A 240 4.12 10.25 -9.21
C CYS A 240 3.26 10.62 -8.00
N LEU A 241 2.83 9.62 -7.22
CA LEU A 241 2.05 9.82 -6.00
C LEU A 241 2.88 10.52 -4.92
N SER A 242 4.15 10.17 -4.74
CA SER A 242 5.01 10.85 -3.75
C SER A 242 5.20 12.32 -4.09
N TYR A 243 5.24 12.70 -5.37
CA TYR A 243 5.21 14.11 -5.80
C TYR A 243 3.88 14.80 -5.51
N ALA A 244 2.76 14.15 -5.86
CA ALA A 244 1.43 14.70 -5.64
C ALA A 244 1.14 14.96 -4.15
N GLU A 245 1.62 14.08 -3.27
CA GLU A 245 1.37 14.17 -1.83
C GLU A 245 2.44 15.00 -1.10
N SER A 246 3.69 14.94 -1.55
CA SER A 246 4.84 15.35 -0.72
C SER A 246 5.92 16.15 -1.43
N LEU A 247 6.61 15.54 -2.39
CA LEU A 247 7.93 16.01 -2.85
C LEU A 247 7.90 17.42 -3.47
N THR A 248 6.77 17.84 -4.04
CA THR A 248 6.60 19.21 -4.58
C THR A 248 6.63 20.33 -3.53
N THR A 249 6.56 19.98 -2.24
CA THR A 249 6.47 20.95 -1.12
C THR A 249 7.34 20.57 0.08
N ALA A 250 8.19 19.55 -0.06
CA ALA A 250 8.94 18.97 1.05
C ALA A 250 9.98 19.92 1.67
N ASP A 251 10.61 20.76 0.85
CA ASP A 251 11.68 21.68 1.27
C ASP A 251 11.22 23.15 1.27
N THR A 252 9.95 23.35 1.60
CA THR A 252 9.39 24.69 1.84
C THR A 252 9.64 25.14 3.27
N LYS A 253 9.69 26.47 3.49
CA LYS A 253 9.85 27.03 4.85
C LYS A 253 8.74 26.58 5.81
N THR A 254 7.53 26.42 5.31
CA THR A 254 6.40 25.88 6.08
C THR A 254 6.71 24.47 6.58
N SER A 255 7.25 23.61 5.73
CA SER A 255 7.59 22.24 6.13
C SER A 255 8.71 22.20 7.15
N GLU A 256 9.75 23.02 6.98
CA GLU A 256 10.82 23.19 7.98
C GLU A 256 10.28 23.65 9.34
N ASN A 257 9.40 24.66 9.35
CA ASN A 257 8.83 25.19 10.59
C ASN A 257 7.99 24.16 11.34
N VAL A 258 7.22 23.34 10.60
CA VAL A 258 6.48 22.23 11.22
C VAL A 258 7.46 21.22 11.82
N ALA A 259 8.51 20.84 11.09
CA ALA A 259 9.52 19.90 11.59
C ALA A 259 10.24 20.43 12.84
N LEU A 260 10.59 21.71 12.89
CA LEU A 260 11.19 22.36 14.06
C LEU A 260 10.25 22.37 15.27
N LYS A 261 8.95 22.52 15.04
CA LYS A 261 7.92 22.53 16.09
C LYS A 261 7.69 21.15 16.70
N VAL A 262 7.66 20.10 15.89
CA VAL A 262 7.20 18.76 16.32
C VAL A 262 8.32 17.72 16.43
N GLY A 263 9.48 17.98 15.82
CA GLY A 263 10.61 17.08 15.83
C GLY A 263 11.16 16.86 17.23
N PRO A 264 11.62 15.63 17.57
CA PRO A 264 12.27 15.40 18.85
C PRO A 264 13.59 16.17 18.95
N SER A 265 14.09 16.35 20.17
CA SER A 265 15.35 17.05 20.41
C SER A 265 16.49 16.46 19.55
N GLY A 266 17.23 17.34 18.88
CA GLY A 266 18.34 16.97 17.98
C GLY A 266 17.92 16.50 16.59
N TYR A 267 16.63 16.32 16.30
CA TYR A 267 16.16 15.97 14.96
C TYR A 267 16.35 17.14 13.99
N ARG A 268 16.93 16.84 12.82
CA ARG A 268 17.09 17.80 11.72
C ARG A 268 16.35 17.28 10.51
N LYS A 269 15.33 17.99 10.03
CA LYS A 269 14.56 17.56 8.85
C LYS A 269 15.49 17.29 7.65
N PRO A 270 15.54 16.07 7.08
CA PRO A 270 16.27 15.82 5.85
C PRO A 270 15.62 16.53 4.65
N ALA A 271 16.41 16.77 3.59
CA ALA A 271 15.89 17.21 2.30
C ALA A 271 14.91 16.16 1.72
N GLY A 272 13.89 16.60 0.99
CA GLY A 272 12.88 15.72 0.40
C GLY A 272 11.91 15.08 1.39
N VAL A 273 12.00 15.40 2.69
CA VAL A 273 11.06 14.92 3.73
C VAL A 273 10.08 16.03 4.08
N LYS A 274 8.81 15.89 3.67
CA LYS A 274 7.75 16.83 4.02
C LYS A 274 7.18 16.56 5.40
N PHE A 275 7.11 17.59 6.22
CA PHE A 275 6.25 17.72 7.39
C PHE A 275 5.07 18.63 7.07
N TYR A 276 3.87 18.21 7.41
CA TYR A 276 2.63 18.92 7.13
C TYR A 276 1.65 18.80 8.31
N GLU A 277 1.04 19.91 8.70
CA GLU A 277 -0.06 19.95 9.68
C GLU A 277 -1.34 20.40 8.98
N ASP A 278 -2.38 19.56 8.98
CA ASP A 278 -3.72 19.94 8.50
C ASP A 278 -4.58 20.42 9.67
N ALA A 279 -4.74 21.74 9.78
CA ALA A 279 -5.52 22.35 10.85
C ALA A 279 -7.00 21.93 10.86
N LEU A 280 -7.53 21.44 9.73
CA LEU A 280 -8.91 20.96 9.61
C LEU A 280 -9.09 19.52 10.12
N GLN A 281 -7.99 18.80 10.34
CA GLN A 281 -8.03 17.45 10.91
C GLN A 281 -8.03 17.49 12.45
N PRO A 282 -8.65 16.48 13.09
CA PRO A 282 -8.53 16.31 14.52
C PRO A 282 -7.07 16.07 14.91
N GLN A 283 -6.73 16.34 16.17
CA GLN A 283 -5.35 16.41 16.65
C GLN A 283 -4.56 15.13 16.34
N GLU A 284 -5.20 13.98 16.46
CA GLU A 284 -4.61 12.65 16.21
C GLU A 284 -4.29 12.36 14.73
N SER A 285 -4.77 13.15 13.77
CA SER A 285 -4.51 12.99 12.33
C SER A 285 -3.90 14.25 11.68
N ARG A 286 -3.61 15.28 12.49
CA ARG A 286 -3.15 16.59 12.03
C ARG A 286 -1.78 16.54 11.38
N LEU A 287 -0.82 15.90 12.05
CA LEU A 287 0.57 15.84 11.61
C LEU A 287 0.77 14.69 10.62
N ASN A 288 1.38 14.97 9.47
CA ASN A 288 1.66 14.00 8.42
C ASN A 288 3.09 14.17 7.88
N ILE A 289 3.78 13.06 7.63
CA ILE A 289 5.22 13.05 7.36
C ILE A 289 5.58 12.16 6.14
N GLY A 290 6.51 12.67 5.34
CA GLY A 290 7.28 11.92 4.36
C GLY A 290 6.61 11.72 3.00
N LEU A 291 7.11 10.78 2.19
CA LEU A 291 6.69 10.55 0.79
C LEU A 291 5.18 10.45 0.64
N TYR A 292 4.53 9.79 1.59
CA TYR A 292 3.11 9.43 1.54
C TYR A 292 2.30 9.98 2.71
N GLN A 293 2.82 11.03 3.38
CA GLN A 293 2.08 11.84 4.36
C GLN A 293 1.44 10.99 5.47
N PHE A 294 2.23 10.14 6.13
CA PHE A 294 1.74 9.30 7.23
C PHE A 294 1.73 10.05 8.55
N THR A 295 0.70 9.79 9.36
CA THR A 295 0.62 10.27 10.72
C THR A 295 1.61 9.52 11.62
N PRO A 296 2.47 10.20 12.41
CA PRO A 296 3.49 9.56 13.23
C PRO A 296 2.93 8.96 14.52
N THR A 297 2.01 8.01 14.40
CA THR A 297 1.47 7.24 15.51
C THR A 297 1.66 5.75 15.23
N ALA A 298 2.16 4.98 16.20
CA ALA A 298 2.29 3.52 16.04
C ALA A 298 0.94 2.78 16.00
N GLY A 299 -0.15 3.48 16.36
CA GLY A 299 -1.53 3.04 16.22
C GLY A 299 -2.13 3.35 14.84
N GLY A 300 -3.46 3.39 14.78
CA GLY A 300 -4.23 3.88 13.64
C GLY A 300 -3.85 3.23 12.30
N ASN A 301 -3.65 4.08 11.28
CA ASN A 301 -3.39 3.67 9.91
C ASN A 301 -1.96 3.10 9.71
N VAL A 302 -0.96 3.49 10.50
CA VAL A 302 0.42 2.97 10.32
C VAL A 302 0.61 1.60 10.99
N ASN A 303 -0.22 1.24 11.98
CA ASN A 303 -0.09 -0.04 12.70
C ASN A 303 -0.07 -1.30 11.79
N PRO A 304 -0.97 -1.44 10.79
CA PRO A 304 -0.88 -2.56 9.85
C PRO A 304 0.41 -2.59 9.02
N CYS A 305 1.04 -1.44 8.77
CA CYS A 305 2.37 -1.40 8.13
C CYS A 305 3.46 -1.90 9.09
N LEU A 306 3.49 -1.43 10.34
CA LEU A 306 4.48 -1.89 11.33
C LEU A 306 4.42 -3.41 11.53
N LYS A 307 3.19 -3.96 11.64
CA LYS A 307 2.99 -5.42 11.77
C LYS A 307 3.47 -6.19 10.55
N SER A 308 3.11 -5.74 9.35
CA SER A 308 3.58 -6.39 8.12
C SER A 308 5.09 -6.26 7.94
N TRP A 309 5.68 -5.11 8.25
CA TRP A 309 7.13 -4.94 8.21
C TRP A 309 7.83 -5.97 9.11
N ASN A 310 7.40 -6.11 10.36
CA ASN A 310 8.00 -7.07 11.30
C ASN A 310 7.78 -8.53 10.87
N SER A 311 6.66 -8.82 10.21
CA SER A 311 6.39 -10.15 9.66
C SER A 311 7.29 -10.47 8.46
N SER A 312 7.57 -9.49 7.59
CA SER A 312 8.39 -9.68 6.40
C SER A 312 9.89 -9.57 6.68
N TYR A 313 10.27 -8.77 7.67
CA TYR A 313 11.66 -8.41 7.98
C TYR A 313 11.95 -8.57 9.48
N PRO A 314 11.90 -9.80 10.03
CA PRO A 314 12.03 -10.02 11.47
C PRO A 314 13.40 -9.59 12.03
N SER A 315 14.48 -9.69 11.24
CA SER A 315 15.81 -9.17 11.59
C SER A 315 15.88 -7.65 11.64
N CYS A 316 14.87 -6.97 11.12
CA CYS A 316 14.72 -5.52 11.13
C CYS A 316 13.43 -5.08 11.83
N ALA A 317 13.02 -5.79 12.89
CA ALA A 317 11.78 -5.47 13.58
C ALA A 317 11.76 -4.03 14.12
N LEU A 318 10.60 -3.39 14.00
CA LEU A 318 10.29 -2.05 14.49
C LEU A 318 9.34 -2.14 15.69
N PRO A 319 9.44 -1.22 16.66
CA PRO A 319 8.51 -1.20 17.79
C PRO A 319 7.08 -0.93 17.33
N THR A 320 6.14 -1.82 17.67
CA THR A 320 4.70 -1.66 17.34
C THR A 320 3.96 -0.73 18.29
N ASN A 321 4.61 -0.31 19.38
CA ASN A 321 4.19 0.66 20.38
C ASN A 321 5.14 1.87 20.43
N ALA A 322 5.75 2.22 19.30
CA ALA A 322 6.68 3.34 19.20
C ALA A 322 6.04 4.66 19.67
N SER A 323 6.81 5.49 20.37
CA SER A 323 6.41 6.85 20.71
C SER A 323 6.27 7.72 19.45
N GLN A 324 5.56 8.84 19.55
CA GLN A 324 5.45 9.78 18.42
C GLN A 324 6.84 10.27 17.95
N ALA A 325 7.77 10.52 18.87
CA ALA A 325 9.15 10.89 18.54
C ALA A 325 9.87 9.82 17.70
N GLN A 326 9.75 8.54 18.09
CA GLN A 326 10.32 7.42 17.33
C GLN A 326 9.65 7.29 15.95
N MET A 327 8.32 7.49 15.87
CA MET A 327 7.60 7.46 14.60
C MET A 327 7.98 8.63 13.69
N ILE A 328 8.25 9.83 14.23
CA ILE A 328 8.77 10.97 13.47
C ILE A 328 10.14 10.62 12.85
N GLN A 329 11.05 10.05 13.64
CA GLN A 329 12.37 9.63 13.13
C GLN A 329 12.24 8.53 12.06
N LEU A 330 11.34 7.55 12.26
CA LEU A 330 11.11 6.45 11.33
C LEU A 330 10.48 6.91 10.01
N LEU A 331 9.43 7.74 10.06
CA LEU A 331 8.71 8.21 8.88
C LEU A 331 9.43 9.35 8.15
N GLY A 332 10.20 10.12 8.90
CA GLY A 332 11.00 11.25 8.41
C GLY A 332 12.50 10.97 8.34
N SER A 333 12.88 9.70 8.16
CA SER A 333 14.28 9.32 7.98
C SER A 333 14.81 9.82 6.64
N SER A 334 16.14 9.91 6.49
CA SER A 334 16.74 10.46 5.27
C SER A 334 16.46 9.64 4.01
N TYR A 335 16.36 8.32 4.15
CA TYR A 335 16.06 7.42 3.03
C TYR A 335 14.57 7.09 2.91
N GLN A 336 13.77 7.41 3.93
CA GLN A 336 12.33 7.16 3.98
C GLN A 336 11.97 5.69 3.67
N THR A 337 12.80 4.72 4.07
CA THR A 337 12.64 3.31 3.68
C THR A 337 11.32 2.74 4.20
N PHE A 338 11.00 2.97 5.48
CA PHE A 338 9.72 2.53 6.03
C PHE A 338 8.52 3.28 5.42
N ASN A 339 8.69 4.56 5.06
CA ASN A 339 7.65 5.34 4.37
C ASN A 339 7.37 4.71 2.99
N ALA A 340 8.42 4.40 2.22
CA ALA A 340 8.34 3.72 0.94
C ALA A 340 7.61 2.38 1.04
N PHE A 341 7.99 1.54 2.01
CA PHE A 341 7.30 0.29 2.31
C PHE A 341 5.83 0.51 2.63
N CYS A 342 5.52 1.39 3.59
CA CYS A 342 4.15 1.56 4.06
C CYS A 342 3.25 2.12 2.96
N GLY A 343 3.75 3.03 2.12
CA GLY A 343 3.04 3.54 0.94
C GLY A 343 2.61 2.42 -0.01
N THR A 344 3.55 1.61 -0.46
CA THR A 344 3.24 0.50 -1.38
C THR A 344 2.38 -0.56 -0.70
N HIS A 345 2.69 -0.91 0.55
CA HIS A 345 1.96 -1.92 1.31
C HIS A 345 0.51 -1.49 1.62
N LYS A 346 0.21 -0.18 1.69
CA LYS A 346 -1.18 0.32 1.80
C LYS A 346 -2.05 -0.01 0.60
N LEU A 347 -1.48 -0.12 -0.60
CA LEU A 347 -2.18 -0.65 -1.77
C LEU A 347 -2.49 -2.14 -1.59
N LEU A 348 -1.57 -2.91 -1.03
CA LEU A 348 -1.83 -4.33 -0.74
C LEU A 348 -2.89 -4.51 0.34
N GLN A 349 -2.86 -3.72 1.41
CA GLN A 349 -3.91 -3.75 2.43
C GLN A 349 -5.28 -3.46 1.81
N THR A 350 -5.34 -2.48 0.92
CA THR A 350 -6.53 -2.13 0.15
C THR A 350 -7.03 -3.32 -0.68
N PHE A 351 -6.13 -4.03 -1.37
CA PHE A 351 -6.48 -5.20 -2.17
C PHE A 351 -6.95 -6.35 -1.27
N ALA A 352 -6.26 -6.58 -0.15
CA ALA A 352 -6.62 -7.58 0.85
C ALA A 352 -8.04 -7.37 1.38
N ILE A 353 -8.42 -6.12 1.70
CA ILE A 353 -9.79 -5.81 2.11
C ILE A 353 -10.79 -6.18 1.02
N GLN A 354 -10.58 -5.75 -0.22
CA GLN A 354 -11.54 -5.97 -1.31
C GLN A 354 -11.78 -7.45 -1.63
N VAL A 355 -10.75 -8.28 -1.52
CA VAL A 355 -10.86 -9.71 -1.87
C VAL A 355 -11.27 -10.61 -0.70
N ASN A 356 -11.10 -10.13 0.55
CA ASN A 356 -11.42 -10.89 1.76
C ASN A 356 -12.65 -10.36 2.53
N THR A 357 -13.24 -9.24 2.11
CA THR A 357 -14.44 -8.69 2.75
C THR A 357 -15.70 -9.49 2.39
N THR A 358 -16.66 -9.56 3.32
CA THR A 358 -18.06 -9.97 3.08
C THR A 358 -19.01 -8.78 2.89
N LYS A 359 -18.55 -7.54 3.10
CA LYS A 359 -19.36 -6.32 2.96
C LYS A 359 -19.29 -5.78 1.53
N ALA A 360 -20.46 -5.61 0.91
CA ALA A 360 -20.56 -5.02 -0.43
C ALA A 360 -19.97 -3.60 -0.52
N SER A 361 -20.02 -2.82 0.56
CA SER A 361 -19.49 -1.45 0.63
C SER A 361 -17.96 -1.37 0.73
N ALA A 362 -17.28 -2.48 1.00
CA ALA A 362 -15.82 -2.54 1.14
C ALA A 362 -15.14 -3.15 -0.10
N THR A 363 -15.87 -3.30 -1.22
CA THR A 363 -15.35 -3.83 -2.47
C THR A 363 -15.97 -3.16 -3.70
N HIS A 364 -15.35 -3.37 -4.87
CA HIS A 364 -15.85 -2.84 -6.14
C HIS A 364 -17.17 -3.50 -6.55
N THR A 365 -18.06 -2.79 -7.26
CA THR A 365 -19.37 -3.33 -7.69
C THR A 365 -19.24 -4.56 -8.59
N ALA A 366 -18.17 -4.66 -9.39
CA ALA A 366 -17.87 -5.84 -10.20
C ALA A 366 -17.60 -7.11 -9.36
N ASN A 367 -17.34 -6.98 -8.06
CA ASN A 367 -17.13 -8.09 -7.13
C ASN A 367 -18.42 -8.55 -6.46
N LEU A 368 -19.58 -8.01 -6.86
CA LEU A 368 -20.88 -8.36 -6.28
C LEU A 368 -21.63 -9.35 -7.19
N SER A 369 -22.42 -10.21 -6.56
CA SER A 369 -23.43 -11.07 -7.17
C SER A 369 -24.73 -10.85 -6.40
N GLY A 370 -25.57 -9.95 -6.91
CA GLY A 370 -26.69 -9.39 -6.15
C GLY A 370 -26.21 -8.62 -4.92
N SER A 371 -26.74 -8.96 -3.74
CA SER A 371 -26.33 -8.39 -2.45
C SER A 371 -25.10 -9.06 -1.83
N SER A 372 -24.64 -10.18 -2.41
CA SER A 372 -23.51 -10.96 -1.91
C SER A 372 -22.21 -10.60 -2.63
N THR A 373 -21.08 -10.85 -1.99
CA THR A 373 -19.76 -10.75 -2.63
C THR A 373 -19.42 -12.05 -3.36
N LYS A 374 -18.85 -11.97 -4.56
CA LYS A 374 -18.34 -13.12 -5.33
C LYS A 374 -17.28 -13.93 -4.55
N PRO A 375 -17.02 -15.19 -4.92
CA PRO A 375 -15.87 -15.93 -4.41
C PRO A 375 -14.56 -15.15 -4.63
N THR A 376 -13.61 -15.26 -3.72
CA THR A 376 -12.36 -14.46 -3.74
C THR A 376 -11.61 -14.53 -5.07
N ASN A 377 -11.52 -15.70 -5.69
CA ASN A 377 -10.79 -15.88 -6.96
C ASN A 377 -11.48 -15.22 -8.16
N ASP A 378 -12.77 -14.89 -8.06
CA ASP A 378 -13.56 -14.25 -9.12
C ASP A 378 -13.64 -12.72 -8.96
N ARG A 379 -12.83 -12.17 -8.05
CA ARG A 379 -12.79 -10.74 -7.76
C ARG A 379 -11.66 -10.03 -8.50
N CYS A 380 -11.88 -8.75 -8.74
CA CYS A 380 -10.87 -7.79 -9.15
C CYS A 380 -10.57 -6.82 -8.01
N VAL A 381 -9.51 -6.02 -8.15
CA VAL A 381 -9.10 -5.01 -7.17
C VAL A 381 -9.05 -3.62 -7.79
N THR A 382 -9.12 -2.58 -6.96
CA THR A 382 -8.93 -1.20 -7.40
C THR A 382 -8.23 -0.35 -6.33
N PRO A 383 -7.35 0.59 -6.69
CA PRO A 383 -6.81 1.58 -5.76
C PRO A 383 -7.79 2.75 -5.55
N PHE A 384 -9.04 2.69 -6.01
CA PHE A 384 -10.00 3.80 -5.94
C PHE A 384 -11.19 3.44 -5.06
N ILE A 385 -10.95 3.17 -3.77
CA ILE A 385 -11.99 2.81 -2.80
C ILE A 385 -11.95 3.70 -1.56
N LYS A 386 -13.12 3.94 -0.97
CA LYS A 386 -13.30 4.67 0.26
C LYS A 386 -12.85 3.81 1.42
N ALA A 387 -11.66 4.04 1.90
CA ALA A 387 -11.14 3.34 3.06
C ALA A 387 -11.65 3.92 4.39
N GLY A 388 -12.47 4.96 4.36
CA GLY A 388 -13.09 5.54 5.56
C GLY A 388 -12.08 6.13 6.55
N LYS A 389 -12.49 6.32 7.81
CA LYS A 389 -11.64 6.94 8.85
C LYS A 389 -10.39 6.11 9.20
N ALA A 390 -10.42 4.79 8.97
CA ALA A 390 -9.32 3.88 9.32
C ALA A 390 -8.04 4.09 8.49
N TYR A 391 -8.17 4.82 7.38
CA TYR A 391 -7.10 5.07 6.43
C TYR A 391 -7.06 6.53 6.01
N ASN A 392 -7.36 7.44 6.95
CA ASN A 392 -7.15 8.85 6.74
C ASN A 392 -5.72 9.06 6.21
N HIS A 393 -5.64 9.81 5.12
CA HIS A 393 -4.45 10.16 4.32
C HIS A 393 -3.87 9.13 3.34
N PHE A 394 -4.17 7.82 3.41
CA PHE A 394 -3.50 6.90 2.45
C PHE A 394 -4.18 5.57 2.08
N GLY A 395 -5.47 5.37 2.36
CA GLY A 395 -6.17 4.18 1.82
C GLY A 395 -7.25 4.62 0.83
N PRO A 396 -7.23 4.07 -0.37
CA PRO A 396 -6.39 4.44 -1.50
C PRO A 396 -7.07 5.55 -2.35
N LEU A 397 -6.31 6.60 -2.68
CA LEU A 397 -6.68 7.78 -3.49
C LEU A 397 -8.01 8.49 -3.17
N GLN A 398 -8.77 8.05 -2.17
CA GLN A 398 -10.09 8.59 -1.80
C GLN A 398 -10.03 10.09 -1.50
N ASN A 399 -8.93 10.54 -0.90
CA ASN A 399 -8.71 11.94 -0.56
C ASN A 399 -7.77 12.64 -1.56
N SER A 400 -7.13 11.89 -2.45
CA SER A 400 -6.44 12.43 -3.63
C SER A 400 -7.42 12.71 -4.78
N THR A 401 -8.74 12.68 -4.54
CA THR A 401 -9.79 12.94 -5.53
C THR A 401 -9.83 14.42 -5.94
N GLY A 402 -10.23 14.70 -7.19
CA GLY A 402 -10.22 16.04 -7.77
C GLY A 402 -9.00 16.31 -8.66
N SER A 403 -8.42 17.51 -8.58
CA SER A 403 -7.27 17.90 -9.41
C SER A 403 -6.04 17.04 -9.19
N ASN A 404 -5.82 16.57 -7.96
CA ASN A 404 -4.65 15.75 -7.61
C ASN A 404 -4.67 14.40 -8.32
N LEU A 405 -5.84 13.74 -8.42
CA LEU A 405 -5.98 12.48 -9.16
C LEU A 405 -5.67 12.65 -10.65
N ASN A 406 -6.12 13.76 -11.25
CA ASN A 406 -5.81 14.04 -12.65
C ASN A 406 -4.31 14.28 -12.84
N SER A 407 -3.66 15.07 -11.98
CA SER A 407 -2.22 15.32 -12.04
C SER A 407 -1.42 14.02 -11.85
N LEU A 408 -1.80 13.19 -10.88
CA LEU A 408 -1.22 11.87 -10.65
C LEU A 408 -1.31 11.01 -11.91
N LEU A 409 -2.51 10.78 -12.43
CA LEU A 409 -2.70 9.91 -13.59
C LEU A 409 -2.03 10.48 -14.84
N THR A 410 -2.00 11.80 -15.01
CA THR A 410 -1.27 12.42 -16.12
C THR A 410 0.23 12.13 -16.04
N CYS A 411 0.83 12.22 -14.85
CA CYS A 411 2.22 11.82 -14.63
C CYS A 411 2.42 10.33 -14.92
N VAL A 412 1.55 9.47 -14.40
CA VAL A 412 1.64 8.00 -14.56
C VAL A 412 1.54 7.57 -16.03
N LEU A 413 0.66 8.21 -16.80
CA LEU A 413 0.39 7.80 -18.19
C LEU A 413 1.35 8.42 -19.22
N LYS A 414 2.18 9.40 -18.85
CA LYS A 414 2.98 10.19 -19.80
C LYS A 414 3.88 9.36 -20.74
N ASP A 415 4.33 8.19 -20.31
CA ASP A 415 5.21 7.31 -21.09
C ASP A 415 4.68 5.87 -21.17
N LEU A 416 3.36 5.68 -21.01
CA LEU A 416 2.79 4.38 -21.32
C LEU A 416 2.75 4.18 -22.84
N PRO A 417 3.26 3.04 -23.34
CA PRO A 417 3.29 2.74 -24.77
C PRO A 417 1.90 2.53 -25.37
#